data_AF-A0A918D216-F1
#
_entry.id   AF-A0A918D216-F1
#
_cell.length_a   1.000
_cell.length_b   1.000
_cell.length_c   1.000
_cell.angle_alpha   90.00
_cell.angle_beta   90.00
_cell.angle_gamma   90.00
#
_symmetry.space_group_name_H-M   'P 1'
#
loop_
_entity.id
_entity.type
_entity.pdbx_description
1 polymer ?
#
loop_
_entity_poly.entity_id
_entity_poly.type
_entity_poly.pdbx_seq_one_letter_code
_entity_poly.pdbx_strand_id
1 'polypeptide(L)' 'MTWAGGTADDSAFYVRVHSPVVWVEVDCQAPGPLAGAYGATQGSGATQKHVHSIIRTPNGNDYGRELLRQHYLTSPHHQ' A
#
# COMPACT_ATOMS: atom_id res chain seq x y z
N MET A 1 -1.14 7.47 -7.03
CA MET A 1 -0.94 7.45 -5.57
C MET A 1 -2.28 7.77 -4.91
N THR A 2 -2.60 7.12 -3.79
CA THR A 2 -3.80 7.41 -3.00
C THR A 2 -3.41 7.63 -1.55
N TRP A 3 -4.06 8.59 -0.90
CA TRP A 3 -3.92 8.90 0.52
C TRP A 3 -5.30 9.03 1.15
N ALA A 4 -5.45 8.56 2.39
CA ALA A 4 -6.59 8.86 3.24
C ALA A 4 -6.14 8.94 4.71
N GLY A 5 -6.83 9.73 5.51
CA GLY A 5 -6.48 9.96 6.92
C GLY A 5 -5.87 11.33 7.17
N GLY A 6 -5.43 11.57 8.41
CA GLY A 6 -4.92 12.86 8.86
C GLY A 6 -3.45 13.06 8.51
N THR A 7 -3.02 14.32 8.41
CA THR A 7 -1.64 14.70 8.05
C THR A 7 -0.83 15.25 9.23
N ALA A 8 -1.34 15.16 10.46
CA ALA A 8 -0.59 15.52 11.66
C ALA A 8 0.33 14.35 12.09
N ASP A 9 1.33 14.64 12.91
CA ASP A 9 2.38 13.70 13.30
C ASP A 9 1.85 12.36 13.85
N ASP A 10 0.74 12.38 14.59
CA ASP A 10 0.12 11.24 15.24
C ASP A 10 -1.13 10.68 14.52
N SER A 11 -1.47 11.25 13.36
CA SER A 11 -2.67 10.88 12.62
C SER A 11 -2.57 9.47 12.04
N ALA A 12 -3.63 8.67 12.21
CA ALA A 12 -3.79 7.45 11.44
C ALA A 12 -3.93 7.77 9.95
N PHE A 13 -3.29 6.96 9.11
CA PHE A 13 -3.28 7.14 7.67
C PHE A 13 -3.36 5.82 6.90
N TYR A 14 -3.73 5.96 5.64
CA TYR A 14 -3.64 4.97 4.59
C TYR A 14 -2.89 5.58 3.41
N VAL A 15 -1.91 4.85 2.89
CA VAL A 15 -1.23 5.22 1.64
C VAL A 15 -1.15 4.02 0.71
N ARG A 16 -1.41 4.29 -0.58
CA ARG A 16 -1.22 3.32 -1.65
C ARG A 16 -0.39 3.89 -2.78
N VAL A 17 0.65 3.15 -3.14
CA VAL A 17 1.41 3.34 -4.37
C VAL A 17 1.07 2.19 -5.30
N HIS A 18 0.49 2.52 -6.45
CA HIS A 18 0.22 1.57 -7.51
C HIS A 18 1.03 1.97 -8.74
N SER A 19 1.89 1.06 -9.16
CA SER A 19 2.71 1.10 -10.36
C SER A 19 2.46 -0.18 -11.13
N PRO A 20 2.65 -0.21 -12.46
CA PRO A 20 2.65 -1.46 -13.21
C PRO A 20 3.51 -2.50 -12.53
N VAL A 21 4.73 -2.22 -12.08
CA VAL A 21 5.64 -3.26 -11.55
C VAL A 21 5.56 -3.48 -10.04
N VAL A 22 4.79 -2.69 -9.30
CA VAL A 22 4.69 -2.82 -7.85
C VAL A 22 3.40 -2.22 -7.30
N TRP A 23 2.79 -2.92 -6.35
CA TRP A 23 1.68 -2.43 -5.56
C TRP A 23 2.07 -2.45 -4.08
N VAL A 24 2.03 -1.29 -3.44
CA VAL A 24 2.31 -1.14 -2.01
C VAL A 24 1.13 -0.45 -1.33
N GLU A 25 0.65 -1.07 -0.26
CA GLU A 25 -0.34 -0.49 0.66
C GLU A 25 0.22 -0.48 2.08
N VAL A 26 -0.02 0.62 2.79
CA VAL A 26 0.26 0.78 4.20
C VAL A 26 -0.98 1.38 4.85
N ASP A 27 -1.50 0.73 5.89
CA ASP A 27 -2.71 1.16 6.59
C ASP A 27 -2.57 1.07 8.11
N CYS A 28 -3.03 2.11 8.80
CA CYS A 28 -3.16 2.11 10.25
C CYS A 28 -4.46 1.39 10.64
N GLN A 29 -4.39 0.42 11.56
CA GLN A 29 -5.55 -0.31 12.06
C GLN A 29 -5.79 -0.09 13.55
N ALA A 30 -6.99 -0.46 14.00
CA ALA A 30 -7.30 -0.52 15.41
C ALA A 30 -6.33 -1.48 16.14
N PRO A 31 -6.00 -1.24 17.42
CA PRO A 31 -5.00 -2.02 18.16
C PRO A 31 -5.29 -3.52 18.22
N GLY A 32 -6.57 -3.92 18.12
CA GLY A 32 -7.00 -5.32 18.10
C GLY A 32 -6.39 -6.12 19.27
N PRO A 33 -5.71 -7.24 19.02
CA PRO A 33 -5.08 -8.04 20.08
C PRO A 33 -4.03 -7.28 20.92
N LEU A 34 -3.47 -6.19 20.38
CA LEU A 34 -2.44 -5.40 21.04
C LEU A 34 -3.00 -4.25 21.88
N ALA A 35 -4.33 -4.13 21.99
CA ALA A 35 -4.99 -3.03 22.72
C ALA A 35 -4.40 -2.80 24.13
N GLY A 36 -4.22 -3.88 24.92
CA GLY A 36 -3.65 -3.79 26.26
C GLY A 36 -2.21 -3.28 26.31
N ALA A 37 -1.39 -3.58 25.30
CA ALA A 37 0.01 -3.15 25.24
C ALA A 37 0.15 -1.64 24.96
N TYR A 38 -0.89 -1.01 24.43
CA TYR A 38 -0.86 0.40 24.04
C TYR A 38 -1.79 1.29 24.88
N GLY A 39 -2.33 0.76 25.98
CA GLY A 39 -3.28 1.47 26.83
C GLY A 39 -4.62 1.73 26.15
N ALA A 40 -4.98 0.90 25.17
CA ALA A 40 -6.21 1.00 24.40
C ALA A 40 -7.20 -0.12 24.77
N THR A 41 -8.46 0.08 24.42
CA THR A 41 -9.53 -0.93 24.59
C THR A 41 -9.94 -1.52 23.25
N GLN A 42 -10.60 -2.68 23.29
CA GLN A 42 -11.25 -3.21 22.09
C GLN A 42 -12.28 -2.21 21.59
N GLY A 43 -12.20 -1.84 20.30
CA GLY A 43 -13.01 -0.78 19.71
C GLY A 43 -12.35 0.60 19.69
N SER A 44 -11.13 0.75 20.23
CA SER A 44 -10.32 1.96 20.00
C SER A 44 -10.03 2.12 18.50
N GLY A 45 -10.07 3.37 18.02
CA GLY A 45 -9.85 3.70 16.61
C GLY A 45 -8.45 3.36 16.11
N ALA A 46 -8.26 3.50 14.79
CA ALA A 46 -6.95 3.31 14.18
C ALA A 46 -5.92 4.30 14.72
N THR A 47 -4.67 3.82 14.89
CA THR A 47 -3.53 4.63 15.32
C THR A 47 -2.28 4.20 14.56
N GLN A 48 -1.23 5.01 14.57
CA GLN A 48 0.06 4.64 13.99
C GLN A 48 0.82 3.54 14.77
N LYS A 49 0.27 3.06 15.91
CA LYS A 49 0.91 2.02 16.73
C LYS A 49 0.67 0.60 16.21
N HIS A 50 -0.25 0.42 15.25
CA HIS A 50 -0.53 -0.86 14.62
C HIS A 50 -0.72 -0.62 13.12
N VAL A 51 0.29 -0.98 12.34
CA VAL A 51 0.36 -0.70 10.91
C VAL A 51 0.46 -2.02 10.15
N HIS A 52 -0.38 -2.17 9.13
CA HIS A 52 -0.33 -3.29 8.20
C HIS A 52 0.33 -2.81 6.92
N SER A 53 0.98 -3.74 6.24
CA SER A 53 1.62 -3.45 4.96
C SER A 53 1.44 -4.62 4.02
N ILE A 54 1.01 -4.31 2.80
CA ILE A 54 0.89 -5.28 1.72
C ILE A 54 1.82 -4.82 0.62
N ILE A 55 2.76 -5.68 0.26
CA ILE A 55 3.64 -5.48 -0.89
C ILE A 55 3.35 -6.61 -1.87
N ARG A 56 2.97 -6.24 -3.08
CA ARG A 56 2.82 -7.17 -4.20
C ARG A 56 3.77 -6.79 -5.31
N THR A 57 4.58 -7.76 -5.68
CA THR A 57 5.34 -7.75 -6.92
C THR A 57 4.61 -8.64 -7.93
N PRO A 58 4.78 -8.39 -9.24
CA PRO A 58 4.24 -9.24 -10.30
C PRO A 58 4.43 -10.73 -10.00
N ASN A 59 3.37 -11.53 -10.11
CA ASN A 59 3.46 -12.98 -9.98
C ASN A 59 3.91 -13.57 -11.33
N GLY A 60 5.18 -13.94 -11.44
CA GLY A 60 5.71 -14.51 -12.68
C GLY A 60 5.83 -13.49 -13.82
N ASN A 61 6.21 -12.24 -13.53
CA ASN A 61 6.54 -11.19 -14.51
C ASN A 61 5.35 -10.71 -15.39
N ASP A 62 4.11 -10.83 -14.89
CA ASP A 62 2.88 -10.39 -15.56
C ASP A 62 2.89 -8.89 -15.89
N TYR A 63 3.37 -8.06 -14.96
CA TYR A 63 3.47 -6.63 -15.22
C TYR A 63 4.63 -6.22 -16.13
N GLY A 64 5.76 -6.94 -16.09
CA GLY A 64 6.87 -6.69 -17.01
C GLY A 64 6.52 -7.06 -18.46
N ARG A 65 5.76 -8.15 -18.65
CA ARG A 65 5.20 -8.50 -19.96
C ARG A 65 4.25 -7.43 -20.49
N GLU A 66 3.39 -6.89 -19.64
CA GLU A 66 2.46 -5.82 -20.03
C GLU A 66 3.21 -4.52 -20.39
N LEU A 67 4.21 -4.13 -19.60
CA LEU A 67 5.07 -2.99 -19.94
C LEU A 67 5.81 -3.19 -21.26
N LEU A 68 6.37 -4.38 -21.49
CA LEU A 68 7.05 -4.71 -22.75
C LEU A 68 6.07 -4.68 -23.94
N ARG A 69 4.86 -5.22 -23.76
CA ARG A 69 3.78 -5.12 -24.76
C ARG A 69 3.43 -3.66 -25.06
N GLN A 70 3.27 -2.80 -24.05
CA GLN A 70 3.02 -1.38 -24.24
C GLN A 70 4.19 -0.68 -24.94
N HIS A 71 5.44 -1.06 -24.62
CA HIS A 71 6.62 -0.53 -25.27
C HIS A 71 6.60 -0.82 -26.77
N TYR A 72 6.37 -2.07 -27.19
CA TYR A 72 6.28 -2.43 -28.61
C TYR A 72 5.12 -1.75 -29.36
N LEU A 73 4.01 -1.46 -28.67
CA LEU A 73 2.88 -0.73 -29.26
C LEU A 73 3.16 0.77 -29.45
N THR A 74 3.96 1.36 -28.58
CA THR A 74 4.18 2.81 -28.54
C THR A 74 5.55 3.24 -29.09
N SER A 75 6.44 2.28 -29.36
CA SER A 75 7.80 2.52 -29.88
C SER A 75 7.99 1.83 -31.24
N PRO A 76 7.67 2.51 -32.37
CA PRO A 76 7.65 1.92 -33.71
C PRO A 76 9.01 1.37 -34.17
N HIS A 77 10.10 1.84 -33.58
CA HIS A 77 11.46 1.47 -33.97
C HIS A 77 11.99 0.21 -33.28
N HIS A 78 11.24 -0.35 -32.32
CA HIS A 78 11.71 -1.45 -31.46
C HIS A 78 10.94 -2.75 -31.67
N GLN A 79 10.24 -2.93 -32.80
CA GLN A 79 9.52 -4.16 -33.13
C GLN A 79 10.44 -5.27 -33.63
#